data_AF-A0A1W9HS58-F1
#
_entry.id   AF-A0A1W9HS58-F1
#
_cell.length_a   1.000
_cell.length_b   1.000
_cell.length_c   1.000
_cell.angle_alpha   90.00
_cell.angle_beta   90.00
_cell.angle_gamma   90.00
#
_symmetry.space_group_name_H-M   'P 1'
#
loop_
_entity.id
_entity.type
_entity.pdbx_description
1 polymer ?
#
loop_
_entity_poly.entity_id
_entity_poly.type
_entity_poly.pdbx_seq_one_letter_code
_entity_poly.pdbx_strand_id
1 'polypeptide(L)'
;MDFVWEIMQEQLYLLHHAFKIEIDVFVLMVNHFHLIARSPEGNLSKAMQYFKSTTCKIIQKETGRTNQIWGSRFFRTRLLTEYHFLNCYKYIYRNPIKAGLVTRVEEYKFSTLSGLLGSQPLLIPVQCDPFIFDDKFEKTMEWLNTVSSAQAEDSIKIALRYSDFKLPKINQRQSPWEDSLI
;
A
#
# COMPACT_ATOMS: atom_id res chain seq x y z
N MET A 1 -0.52 -12.21 -13.72
CA MET A 1 -0.55 -11.51 -12.42
C MET A 1 -1.75 -11.94 -11.60
N ASP A 2 -2.88 -12.30 -12.23
CA ASP A 2 -4.13 -12.70 -11.56
C ASP A 2 -3.95 -13.84 -10.57
N PHE A 3 -3.28 -14.92 -10.97
CA PHE A 3 -2.93 -16.03 -10.08
C PHE A 3 -2.18 -15.59 -8.81
N VAL A 4 -1.21 -14.69 -8.95
CA VAL A 4 -0.45 -14.17 -7.81
C VAL A 4 -1.33 -13.26 -6.96
N TRP A 5 -2.19 -12.46 -7.59
CA TRP A 5 -3.14 -11.58 -6.91
C TRP A 5 -4.12 -12.37 -6.04
N GLU A 6 -4.68 -13.47 -6.53
CA GLU A 6 -5.53 -14.37 -5.76
C GLU A 6 -4.81 -14.87 -4.48
N ILE A 7 -3.58 -15.36 -4.62
CA ILE A 7 -2.76 -15.77 -3.48
C ILE A 7 -2.54 -14.59 -2.52
N MET A 8 -2.21 -13.40 -3.01
CA MET A 8 -2.00 -12.25 -2.13
C MET A 8 -3.25 -11.92 -1.34
N GLN A 9 -4.42 -11.92 -1.98
CA GLN A 9 -5.69 -11.63 -1.32
C GLN A 9 -5.98 -12.63 -0.19
N GLU A 10 -5.83 -13.93 -0.45
CA GLU A 10 -6.02 -14.97 0.58
C GLU A 10 -5.04 -14.81 1.74
N GLN A 11 -3.76 -14.56 1.44
CA GLN A 11 -2.74 -14.44 2.47
C GLN A 11 -2.92 -13.15 3.30
N LEU A 12 -3.38 -12.06 2.69
CA LEU A 12 -3.73 -10.82 3.40
C LEU A 12 -4.98 -11.00 4.29
N TYR A 13 -5.99 -11.74 3.81
CA TYR A 13 -7.13 -12.13 4.64
C TYR A 13 -6.69 -12.93 5.87
N LEU A 14 -5.77 -13.88 5.70
CA LEU A 14 -5.19 -14.63 6.82
C LEU A 14 -4.38 -13.73 7.77
N LEU A 15 -3.60 -12.78 7.25
CA LEU A 15 -2.89 -11.81 8.10
C LEU A 15 -3.86 -11.01 8.96
N HIS A 16 -4.98 -10.59 8.38
CA HIS A 16 -6.01 -9.87 9.12
C HIS A 16 -6.60 -10.70 10.27
N HIS A 17 -7.03 -11.92 9.99
CA HIS A 17 -7.73 -12.72 10.99
C HIS A 17 -6.80 -13.38 12.02
N ALA A 18 -5.66 -13.93 11.58
CA ALA A 18 -4.76 -14.72 12.41
C ALA A 18 -3.70 -13.88 13.13
N PHE A 19 -3.29 -12.74 12.55
CA PHE A 19 -2.27 -11.86 13.13
C PHE A 19 -2.81 -10.49 13.54
N LYS A 20 -4.12 -10.24 13.40
CA LYS A 20 -4.75 -8.94 13.73
C LYS A 20 -4.06 -7.77 13.04
N ILE A 21 -3.59 -7.99 11.80
CA ILE A 21 -3.04 -6.92 10.98
C ILE A 21 -4.21 -6.19 10.32
N GLU A 22 -4.29 -4.89 10.57
CA GLU A 22 -5.30 -4.04 9.95
C GLU A 22 -4.72 -3.52 8.64
N ILE A 23 -5.36 -3.83 7.52
CA ILE A 23 -4.87 -3.46 6.19
C ILE A 23 -5.61 -2.20 5.75
N ASP A 24 -4.85 -1.16 5.41
CA ASP A 24 -5.40 0.10 4.92
C ASP A 24 -5.25 0.20 3.39
N VAL A 25 -4.07 -0.13 2.85
CA VAL A 25 -3.79 -0.05 1.40
C VAL A 25 -2.88 -1.19 0.96
N PHE A 26 -3.18 -1.83 -0.18
CA PHE A 26 -2.28 -2.78 -0.82
C PHE A 26 -2.24 -2.60 -2.35
N VAL A 27 -1.03 -2.60 -2.92
CA VAL A 27 -0.78 -2.58 -4.36
C VAL A 27 0.26 -3.63 -4.71
N LEU A 28 -0.10 -4.58 -5.55
CA LEU A 28 0.81 -5.59 -6.08
C LEU A 28 1.38 -5.10 -7.42
N MET A 29 2.68 -4.87 -7.46
CA MET A 29 3.44 -4.53 -8.67
C MET A 29 4.02 -5.81 -9.30
N VAL A 30 4.51 -5.70 -10.54
CA VAL A 30 5.07 -6.85 -11.28
C VAL A 30 6.27 -7.50 -10.55
N ASN A 31 7.06 -6.71 -9.82
CA ASN A 31 8.29 -7.15 -9.16
C ASN A 31 8.33 -6.91 -7.64
N HIS A 32 7.32 -6.29 -7.05
CA HIS A 32 7.23 -6.04 -5.60
C HIS A 32 5.79 -5.74 -5.19
N PHE A 33 5.54 -5.45 -3.92
CA PHE A 33 4.25 -4.93 -3.46
C PHE A 33 4.46 -3.76 -2.50
N HIS A 34 3.42 -2.97 -2.32
CA HIS A 34 3.32 -1.93 -1.32
C HIS A 34 2.15 -2.24 -0.37
N LEU A 35 2.35 -1.99 0.92
CA LEU A 35 1.38 -2.25 1.97
C LEU A 35 1.42 -1.11 2.99
N ILE A 36 0.26 -0.50 3.26
CA ILE A 36 0.02 0.28 4.47
C ILE A 36 -0.85 -0.59 5.38
N ALA A 37 -0.36 -0.80 6.60
CA ALA A 37 -1.06 -1.61 7.59
C ALA A 37 -0.70 -1.16 9.00
N ARG A 38 -1.62 -1.43 9.93
CA ARG A 38 -1.41 -1.28 11.38
C ARG A 38 -1.27 -2.66 12.01
N SER A 39 -0.43 -2.72 13.04
CA SER A 39 -0.18 -3.92 13.83
C SER A 39 -0.37 -3.56 15.31
N PRO A 40 -1.62 -3.55 15.80
CA PRO A 40 -1.94 -3.16 17.17
C PRO A 40 -1.19 -4.02 18.21
N GLU A 41 -0.95 -5.29 17.89
CA GLU A 41 -0.23 -6.24 18.75
C GLU A 41 1.30 -6.19 18.59
N GLY A 42 1.84 -5.31 17.76
CA GLY A 42 3.30 -5.19 17.53
C GLY A 42 3.94 -6.42 16.86
N ASN A 43 3.13 -7.30 16.26
CA ASN A 43 3.52 -8.59 15.70
C ASN A 43 3.84 -8.56 14.19
N LEU A 44 3.94 -7.36 13.58
CA LEU A 44 4.14 -7.17 12.14
C LEU A 44 5.30 -7.99 11.56
N SER A 45 6.43 -8.09 12.26
CA SER A 45 7.58 -8.88 11.77
C SER A 45 7.24 -10.35 11.59
N LYS A 46 6.49 -10.93 12.54
CA LYS A 46 6.06 -12.34 12.51
C LYS A 46 5.02 -12.56 11.43
N ALA A 47 4.06 -11.64 11.31
CA ALA A 47 3.05 -11.64 10.25
C ALA A 47 3.69 -11.59 8.85
N MET A 48 4.65 -10.68 8.63
CA MET A 48 5.35 -10.56 7.36
C MET A 48 6.26 -11.74 7.05
N GLN A 49 6.88 -12.36 8.06
CA GLN A 49 7.63 -13.60 7.87
C GLN A 49 6.71 -14.73 7.39
N TYR A 50 5.56 -14.91 8.05
CA TYR A 50 4.55 -15.87 7.64
C TYR A 50 4.11 -15.61 6.20
N PHE A 51 3.63 -14.40 5.91
CA PHE A 51 3.16 -13.97 4.60
C PHE A 51 4.16 -14.26 3.48
N LYS A 52 5.41 -13.83 3.64
CA LYS A 52 6.44 -14.07 2.62
C LYS A 52 6.74 -15.55 2.46
N SER A 53 6.79 -16.31 3.56
CA SER A 53 7.10 -17.74 3.50
C SER A 53 5.99 -18.56 2.83
N THR A 54 4.72 -18.28 3.12
CA THR A 54 3.58 -19.00 2.59
C THR A 54 3.33 -18.65 1.13
N THR A 55 3.29 -17.37 0.78
CA THR A 55 3.19 -16.93 -0.62
C THR A 55 4.31 -17.52 -1.48
N CYS A 56 5.56 -17.53 -0.99
CA CYS A 56 6.68 -18.15 -1.70
C CYS A 56 6.44 -19.64 -1.96
N LYS A 57 6.07 -20.41 -0.93
CA LYS A 57 5.80 -21.85 -1.05
C LYS A 57 4.66 -22.15 -2.02
N ILE A 58 3.55 -21.41 -1.93
CA ILE A 58 2.39 -21.59 -2.82
C ILE A 58 2.80 -21.29 -4.27
N ILE A 59 3.43 -20.14 -4.52
CA ILE A 59 3.85 -19.75 -5.87
C ILE A 59 4.86 -20.76 -6.44
N GLN A 60 5.84 -21.21 -5.66
CA GLN A 60 6.81 -22.21 -6.10
C GLN A 60 6.14 -23.55 -6.45
N LYS A 61 5.23 -24.02 -5.60
CA LYS A 61 4.49 -25.26 -5.81
C LYS A 61 3.68 -25.22 -7.11
N GLU A 62 2.92 -24.14 -7.33
CA GLU A 62 2.02 -24.03 -8.48
C GLU A 62 2.75 -23.70 -9.80
N THR A 63 3.89 -22.99 -9.73
CA THR A 63 4.65 -22.62 -10.95
C THR A 63 5.82 -23.58 -11.27
N GLY A 64 6.15 -24.51 -10.37
CA GLY A 64 7.33 -25.38 -10.48
C GLY A 64 8.67 -24.63 -10.37
N ARG A 65 8.67 -23.34 -10.00
CA ARG A 65 9.89 -22.54 -9.86
C ARG A 65 10.65 -22.92 -8.60
N THR A 66 11.95 -23.09 -8.74
CA THR A 66 12.88 -23.35 -7.62
C THR A 66 13.61 -22.09 -7.15
N ASN A 67 13.56 -21.02 -7.94
CA ASN A 67 14.20 -19.74 -7.61
C ASN A 67 13.48 -19.03 -6.46
N GLN A 68 14.24 -18.16 -5.78
CA GLN A 68 13.73 -17.32 -4.70
C GLN A 68 12.66 -16.35 -5.24
N ILE A 69 11.43 -16.44 -4.74
CA ILE A 69 10.31 -15.58 -5.18
C ILE A 69 10.44 -14.16 -4.62
N TRP A 70 10.76 -14.05 -3.33
CA TRP A 70 10.97 -12.76 -2.67
C TRP A 70 12.44 -12.46 -2.55
N GLY A 71 12.88 -11.27 -2.97
CA GLY A 71 14.25 -10.81 -2.73
C GLY A 71 14.56 -10.54 -1.25
N SER A 72 15.16 -9.40 -0.97
CA SER A 72 15.60 -9.00 0.38
C SER A 72 14.50 -9.01 1.45
N ARG A 73 14.89 -8.81 2.72
CA ARG A 73 13.97 -8.54 3.82
C ARG A 73 12.96 -7.45 3.45
N PHE A 74 11.74 -7.55 3.98
CA PHE A 74 10.77 -6.46 3.80
C PHE A 74 11.32 -5.20 4.48
N PHE A 75 11.09 -4.06 3.85
CA PHE A 75 11.42 -2.76 4.40
C PHE A 75 10.14 -2.15 4.99
N ARG A 76 10.24 -1.50 6.14
CA ARG A 76 9.11 -0.82 6.79
C ARG A 76 9.55 0.53 7.30
N THR A 77 8.62 1.48 7.29
CA THR A 77 8.79 2.80 7.89
C THR A 77 7.53 3.12 8.67
N ARG A 78 7.68 3.63 9.89
CA ARG A 78 6.55 4.03 10.71
C ARG A 78 5.94 5.32 10.17
N LEU A 79 4.63 5.30 9.92
CA LEU A 79 3.85 6.48 9.57
C LEU A 79 3.33 7.08 10.88
N LEU A 80 3.90 8.21 11.29
CA LEU A 80 3.64 8.84 12.59
C LEU A 80 2.68 10.04 12.51
N THR A 81 2.44 10.57 11.32
CA THR A 81 1.58 11.73 11.09
C THR A 81 0.63 11.44 9.94
N GLU A 82 -0.52 12.10 9.95
CA GLU A 82 -1.48 12.06 8.85
C GLU A 82 -0.85 12.50 7.53
N TYR A 83 -0.01 13.54 7.56
CA TYR A 83 0.76 13.99 6.40
C TYR A 83 1.63 12.86 5.80
N HIS A 84 2.30 12.05 6.62
CA HIS A 84 3.06 10.91 6.12
C HIS A 84 2.15 9.83 5.54
N PHE A 85 1.03 9.57 6.19
CA PHE A 85 0.04 8.62 5.71
C PHE A 85 -0.46 9.02 4.32
N LEU A 86 -0.92 10.25 4.14
CA LEU A 86 -1.45 10.76 2.87
C LEU A 86 -0.43 10.72 1.73
N ASN A 87 0.82 11.11 2.00
CA ASN A 87 1.87 11.04 0.99
C ASN A 87 2.18 9.60 0.57
N CYS A 88 2.26 8.67 1.53
CA CYS A 88 2.45 7.25 1.23
C CYS A 88 1.24 6.65 0.51
N TYR A 89 0.01 6.98 0.93
CA TYR A 89 -1.24 6.55 0.33
C TYR A 89 -1.29 6.92 -1.16
N LYS A 90 -1.09 8.21 -1.49
CA LYS A 90 -1.03 8.69 -2.87
C LYS A 90 0.10 8.05 -3.66
N TYR A 91 1.29 7.96 -3.08
CA TYR A 91 2.44 7.35 -3.75
C TYR A 91 2.20 5.90 -4.14
N ILE A 92 1.62 5.11 -3.23
CA ILE A 92 1.39 3.68 -3.45
C ILE A 92 0.39 3.47 -4.58
N TYR A 93 -0.75 4.17 -4.58
CA TYR A 93 -1.73 4.06 -5.66
C TYR A 93 -1.25 4.65 -6.99
N ARG A 94 -0.34 5.63 -6.98
CA ARG A 94 0.27 6.20 -8.19
C ARG A 94 1.46 5.40 -8.72
N ASN A 95 1.95 4.40 -8.00
CA ASN A 95 3.11 3.62 -8.43
C ASN A 95 2.88 2.93 -9.80
N PRO A 96 1.70 2.34 -10.08
CA PRO A 96 1.36 1.82 -11.40
C PRO A 96 1.43 2.86 -12.52
N ILE A 97 0.95 4.10 -12.28
CA ILE A 97 1.06 5.20 -13.26
C ILE A 97 2.53 5.54 -13.49
N LYS A 98 3.32 5.67 -12.41
CA LYS A 98 4.76 5.96 -12.49
C LYS A 98 5.53 4.88 -13.24
N ALA A 99 5.09 3.62 -13.16
CA ALA A 99 5.64 2.51 -13.90
C ALA A 99 5.14 2.42 -15.36
N GLY A 100 4.25 3.33 -15.78
CA GLY A 100 3.66 3.35 -17.13
C GLY A 100 2.67 2.21 -17.40
N LEU A 101 2.12 1.58 -16.36
CA LEU A 101 1.20 0.44 -16.49
C LEU A 101 -0.24 0.87 -16.80
N VAL A 102 -0.64 2.05 -16.30
CA VAL A 102 -1.98 2.64 -16.44
C VAL A 102 -1.87 4.16 -16.51
N THR A 103 -2.93 4.83 -16.96
CA THR A 103 -2.97 6.30 -17.00
C THR A 103 -3.66 6.90 -15.78
N ARG A 104 -4.57 6.14 -15.16
CA ARG A 104 -5.31 6.54 -13.96
C ARG A 104 -5.20 5.49 -12.86
N VAL A 105 -5.32 5.90 -11.60
CA VAL A 105 -5.08 4.99 -10.45
C VAL A 105 -6.14 3.88 -10.37
N GLU A 106 -7.39 4.18 -10.72
CA GLU A 106 -8.54 3.27 -10.69
C GLU A 106 -8.47 2.18 -11.77
N GLU A 107 -7.70 2.38 -12.83
CA GLU A 107 -7.51 1.40 -13.91
C GLU A 107 -6.63 0.23 -13.46
N TYR A 108 -5.85 0.40 -12.38
CA TYR A 108 -4.92 -0.63 -11.95
C TYR A 108 -5.60 -1.73 -11.13
N LYS A 109 -5.82 -2.86 -11.79
CA LYS A 109 -6.48 -4.05 -11.23
C LYS A 109 -5.84 -4.56 -9.93
N PHE A 110 -4.52 -4.60 -9.82
CA PHE A 110 -3.87 -5.28 -8.68
C PHE A 110 -3.69 -4.36 -7.47
N SER A 111 -4.77 -3.73 -7.04
CA SER A 111 -4.83 -2.79 -5.91
C SER A 111 -6.10 -2.97 -5.09
N THR A 112 -6.04 -2.63 -3.80
CA THR A 112 -7.24 -2.52 -2.95
C THR A 112 -8.23 -1.48 -3.48
N LEU A 113 -7.74 -0.39 -4.08
CA LEU A 113 -8.58 0.66 -4.67
C LEU A 113 -9.53 0.10 -5.73
N SER A 114 -9.04 -0.71 -6.66
CA SER A 114 -9.88 -1.32 -7.70
C SER A 114 -11.01 -2.17 -7.11
N GLY A 115 -10.74 -2.86 -6.00
CA GLY A 115 -11.75 -3.62 -5.26
C GLY A 115 -12.76 -2.74 -4.53
N LEU A 116 -12.30 -1.67 -3.87
CA LEU A 116 -13.16 -0.72 -3.16
C LEU A 116 -14.09 0.05 -4.10
N LEU A 117 -13.63 0.33 -5.32
CA LEU A 117 -14.44 0.95 -6.39
C LEU A 117 -15.45 -0.01 -7.03
N GLY A 118 -15.47 -1.29 -6.63
CA GLY A 118 -16.38 -2.29 -7.17
C GLY A 118 -16.01 -2.83 -8.56
N SER A 119 -14.82 -2.49 -9.09
CA SER A 119 -14.37 -2.97 -10.40
C SER A 119 -14.05 -4.47 -10.40
N GLN A 120 -13.79 -5.06 -9.23
CA GLN A 120 -13.60 -6.50 -9.07
C GLN A 120 -13.86 -6.93 -7.61
N PRO A 121 -14.10 -8.23 -7.34
CA PRO A 121 -14.20 -8.74 -5.98
C PRO A 121 -12.93 -8.49 -5.16
N LEU A 122 -13.10 -8.07 -3.91
CA LEU A 122 -12.01 -7.85 -2.96
C LEU A 122 -12.19 -8.73 -1.73
N LEU A 123 -11.29 -9.69 -1.54
CA LEU A 123 -11.30 -10.55 -0.36
C LEU A 123 -10.56 -9.91 0.84
N ILE A 124 -9.66 -8.96 0.57
CA ILE A 124 -8.85 -8.30 1.60
C ILE A 124 -9.77 -7.50 2.54
N PRO A 125 -9.79 -7.77 3.86
CA PRO A 125 -10.56 -6.98 4.81
C PRO A 125 -9.88 -5.62 5.03
N VAL A 126 -10.25 -4.62 4.24
CA VAL A 126 -9.76 -3.24 4.39
C VAL A 126 -10.47 -2.59 5.58
N GLN A 127 -9.70 -2.17 6.58
CA GLN A 127 -10.24 -1.80 7.90
C GLN A 127 -10.85 -0.40 7.95
N CYS A 128 -10.36 0.55 7.16
CA CYS A 128 -11.04 1.81 6.87
C CYS A 128 -10.20 2.54 5.81
N ASP A 129 -10.73 2.71 4.60
CA ASP A 129 -10.19 3.75 3.71
C ASP A 129 -11.05 5.00 3.93
N PRO A 130 -10.59 5.97 4.75
CA PRO A 130 -11.43 7.10 5.13
C PRO A 130 -11.73 8.05 3.96
N PHE A 131 -11.09 7.85 2.79
CA PHE A 131 -11.19 8.77 1.66
C PHE A 131 -12.10 8.28 0.53
N ILE A 132 -12.37 6.97 0.48
CA ILE A 132 -13.15 6.37 -0.61
C ILE A 132 -14.66 6.38 -0.32
N PHE A 133 -15.05 6.40 0.96
CA PHE A 133 -16.46 6.39 1.38
C PHE A 133 -16.93 7.71 2.00
N ASP A 134 -16.14 8.77 1.88
CA ASP A 134 -16.48 10.12 2.32
C ASP A 134 -17.14 10.91 1.18
N ASP A 135 -17.87 11.98 1.52
CA ASP A 135 -18.51 12.93 0.59
C ASP A 135 -17.50 13.60 -0.36
N LYS A 136 -16.20 13.43 -0.08
CA LYS A 136 -15.06 13.96 -0.84
C LYS A 136 -14.50 12.99 -1.87
N PHE A 137 -15.17 11.87 -2.15
CA PHE A 137 -14.72 10.84 -3.11
C PHE A 137 -14.16 11.41 -4.43
N GLU A 138 -14.90 12.31 -5.09
CA GLU A 138 -14.48 12.89 -6.37
C GLU A 138 -13.16 13.67 -6.24
N LYS A 139 -13.02 14.46 -5.18
CA LYS A 139 -11.79 15.20 -4.86
C LYS A 139 -10.63 14.26 -4.53
N THR A 140 -10.89 13.16 -3.81
CA THR A 140 -9.89 12.12 -3.54
C THR A 140 -9.37 11.52 -4.84
N MET A 141 -10.27 11.15 -5.75
CA MET A 141 -9.89 10.54 -7.03
C MET A 141 -9.13 11.51 -7.95
N GLU A 142 -9.53 12.78 -7.99
CA GLU A 142 -8.77 13.82 -8.68
C GLU A 142 -7.39 13.98 -8.06
N TRP A 143 -7.31 14.11 -6.74
CA TRP A 143 -6.06 14.24 -6.01
C TRP A 143 -5.13 13.05 -6.24
N LEU A 144 -5.62 11.82 -6.25
CA LEU A 144 -4.81 10.63 -6.56
C LEU A 144 -4.29 10.64 -7.99
N ASN A 145 -5.03 11.21 -8.94
CA ASN A 145 -4.63 11.28 -10.34
C ASN A 145 -3.72 12.49 -10.68
N THR A 146 -3.55 13.45 -9.78
CA THR A 146 -2.55 14.54 -9.93
C THR A 146 -1.13 14.11 -9.56
N VAL A 147 -0.13 14.70 -10.23
CA VAL A 147 1.30 14.47 -9.93
C VAL A 147 1.61 14.89 -8.49
N SER A 148 2.44 14.10 -7.81
CA SER A 148 2.90 14.44 -6.46
C SER A 148 3.83 15.64 -6.49
N SER A 149 3.79 16.50 -5.47
CA SER A 149 4.74 17.61 -5.36
C SER A 149 6.17 17.08 -5.16
N ALA A 150 7.19 17.84 -5.60
CA ALA A 150 8.59 17.45 -5.42
C ALA A 150 8.94 17.17 -3.95
N GLN A 151 8.38 17.97 -3.03
CA GLN A 151 8.54 17.80 -1.58
C GLN A 151 7.95 16.47 -1.09
N ALA A 152 6.76 16.09 -1.57
CA ALA A 152 6.15 14.81 -1.24
C ALA A 152 7.02 13.66 -1.74
N GLU A 153 7.49 13.71 -2.99
CA GLU A 153 8.36 12.67 -3.55
C GLU A 153 9.66 12.50 -2.77
N ASP A 154 10.29 13.60 -2.35
CA ASP A 154 11.53 13.55 -1.58
C ASP A 154 11.29 12.98 -0.18
N SER A 155 10.16 13.32 0.46
CA SER A 155 9.78 12.71 1.74
C SER A 155 9.62 11.19 1.64
N ILE A 156 9.05 10.69 0.53
CA ILE A 156 8.89 9.26 0.27
C ILE A 156 10.23 8.60 -0.04
N LYS A 157 11.10 9.23 -0.84
CA LYS A 157 12.45 8.71 -1.11
C LYS A 157 13.24 8.54 0.18
N ILE A 158 13.10 9.48 1.11
CA ILE A 158 13.71 9.41 2.44
C ILE A 158 13.05 8.29 3.25
N ALA A 159 11.72 8.23 3.30
CA ALA A 159 10.99 7.20 4.01
C ALA A 159 11.34 5.78 3.55
N LEU A 160 11.58 5.57 2.25
CA LEU A 160 12.00 4.28 1.66
C LEU A 160 13.44 3.87 2.00
N ARG A 161 14.24 4.74 2.63
CA ARG A 161 15.63 4.48 3.01
C ARG A 161 15.82 4.20 4.50
N TYR A 162 14.99 4.75 5.38
CA TYR A 162 15.16 4.67 6.84
C TYR A 162 13.99 3.97 7.54
N SER A 163 14.30 2.95 8.38
CA SER A 163 13.29 2.13 9.05
C SER A 163 12.59 2.79 10.24
N ASP A 164 13.29 3.70 10.92
CA ASP A 164 12.78 4.53 12.01
C ASP A 164 13.14 5.98 11.69
N PHE A 165 12.16 6.77 11.29
CA PHE A 165 12.39 8.16 10.93
C PHE A 165 11.61 9.11 11.85
N LYS A 166 12.33 10.04 12.46
CA LYS A 166 11.80 11.32 12.93
C LYS A 166 12.24 12.35 11.90
N LEU A 167 11.30 13.04 11.25
CA LEU A 167 11.63 14.24 10.47
C LEU A 167 12.41 15.23 11.36
N PRO A 168 13.39 15.98 10.81
CA PRO A 168 13.79 17.24 11.43
C PRO A 168 12.53 18.08 11.60
N LYS A 169 12.38 18.83 12.70
CA LYS A 169 11.21 19.70 12.92
C LYS A 169 10.97 20.57 11.68
N ILE A 170 10.04 20.15 10.82
CA ILE A 170 9.51 20.97 9.75
C ILE A 170 8.58 21.95 10.46
N ASN A 171 8.89 23.25 10.38
CA ASN A 171 7.93 24.29 10.71
C ASN A 171 6.64 23.93 9.97
N GLN A 172 5.57 23.68 10.74
CA GLN A 172 4.21 23.45 10.24
C GLN A 172 3.94 24.40 9.07
N ARG A 173 4.14 23.93 7.85
CA ARG A 173 3.70 24.60 6.64
C ARG A 173 2.76 23.63 6.00
N GLN A 174 1.48 23.92 6.22
CA GLN A 174 0.32 23.27 5.64
C GLN A 174 0.61 23.00 4.15
N SER A 175 0.32 21.78 3.71
CA SER A 175 0.26 21.54 2.27
C SER A 175 -0.86 22.42 1.70
N PRO A 176 -0.65 23.12 0.57
CA PRO A 176 -1.64 24.02 -0.03
C PRO A 176 -2.99 23.35 -0.35
N TRP A 177 -3.04 22.02 -0.30
CA TRP A 177 -4.21 21.21 -0.63
C TRP A 177 -4.92 20.63 0.61
N GLU A 178 -4.32 20.76 1.81
CA GLU A 178 -4.87 20.24 3.08
C GLU A 178 -6.15 20.98 3.50
N ASP A 179 -6.24 22.29 3.29
CA ASP A 179 -7.42 23.07 3.67
C ASP A 179 -8.66 22.75 2.81
N SER A 180 -8.50 22.01 1.71
CA SER A 180 -9.60 21.64 0.80
C SER A 180 -10.17 20.23 1.04
N LEU A 181 -9.46 19.44 1.85
CA LEU A 181 -9.80 18.04 2.19
C LEU A 181 -10.15 17.85 3.67
N ILE A 182 -9.95 18.85 4.55
CA ILE A 182 -10.54 18.92 5.90
C ILE A 182 -11.96 19.49 5.82
#